data_AF-E4Y3T0-F1
#
_entry.id   AF-E4Y3T0-F1
#
_cell.length_a   1.000
_cell.length_b   1.000
_cell.length_c   1.000
_cell.angle_alpha   90.00
_cell.angle_beta   90.00
_cell.angle_gamma   90.00
#
_symmetry.space_group_name_H-M   'P 1'
#
loop_
_entity.id
_entity.type
_entity.pdbx_description
1 polymer ?
#
loop_
_entity_poly.entity_id
_entity_poly.type
_entity_poly.pdbx_seq_one_letter_code
_entity_poly.pdbx_strand_id
1 'polypeptide(L)'
;MKFSTVFATFSAVASQDVRGIKPPGRLEKTTSNFKLWLTQNIMDGDAVDRWSNRVDKMAANMLSAYDRAKCGFYNSDLTNGGPDPNPELRPNGKPRKVFSRKRRQVEDEELRFDETNPLKGLTQITKQFRIWSERHINECGGQRRFNHIARRMNKWTSKLGSRWEQQL
;
A
#
# COMPACT_ATOMS: atom_id res chain seq x y z
N MET A 1 -55.42 4.38 14.40
CA MET A 1 -54.22 4.80 13.66
C MET A 1 -53.05 3.98 14.20
N LYS A 2 -52.45 3.10 13.38
CA LYS A 2 -51.34 2.21 13.79
C LYS A 2 -50.04 2.83 13.28
N PHE A 3 -49.23 3.41 14.16
CA PHE A 3 -47.91 3.93 13.81
C PHE A 3 -46.94 2.76 13.74
N SER A 4 -46.47 2.43 12.54
CA SER A 4 -45.39 1.45 12.33
C SER A 4 -44.07 2.06 12.75
N THR A 5 -43.41 1.47 13.75
CA THR A 5 -42.09 1.87 14.23
C THR A 5 -41.04 1.34 13.26
N VAL A 6 -40.35 2.25 12.56
CA VAL A 6 -39.18 1.91 11.73
C VAL A 6 -37.98 1.77 12.67
N PHE A 7 -37.50 0.54 12.84
CA PHE A 7 -36.23 0.28 13.51
C PHE A 7 -35.08 0.61 12.55
N ALA A 8 -34.33 1.68 12.84
CA ALA A 8 -33.07 1.95 12.19
C ALA A 8 -32.03 0.93 12.68
N THR A 9 -31.63 0.03 11.80
CA THR A 9 -30.54 -0.92 12.07
C THR A 9 -29.21 -0.21 11.88
N PHE A 10 -28.58 0.19 12.98
CA PHE A 10 -27.19 0.61 12.97
C PHE A 10 -26.33 -0.65 12.77
N SER A 11 -25.74 -0.80 11.59
CA SER A 11 -24.73 -1.84 11.38
C SER A 11 -23.53 -1.54 12.26
N ALA A 12 -23.20 -2.47 13.16
CA ALA A 12 -21.99 -2.40 13.97
C ALA A 12 -20.76 -2.45 13.06
N VAL A 13 -19.99 -1.36 13.01
CA VAL A 13 -18.63 -1.39 12.47
C VAL A 13 -17.80 -2.21 13.46
N ALA A 14 -17.41 -3.41 13.07
CA ALA A 14 -16.55 -4.26 13.87
C ALA A 14 -15.23 -3.52 14.18
N SER A 15 -15.00 -3.24 15.46
CA SER A 15 -13.72 -2.74 15.96
C SER A 15 -12.65 -3.81 15.70
N GLN A 16 -11.74 -3.55 14.76
CA GLN A 16 -10.55 -4.38 14.57
C GLN A 16 -9.58 -4.13 15.72
N ASP A 17 -9.17 -5.23 16.37
CA ASP A 17 -8.20 -5.29 17.47
C ASP A 17 -6.98 -4.38 17.22
N VAL A 18 -6.50 -3.74 18.29
CA VAL A 18 -5.44 -2.69 18.31
C VAL A 18 -4.06 -3.23 17.85
N ARG A 19 -3.99 -4.52 17.49
CA ARG A 19 -2.88 -5.16 16.78
C ARG A 19 -3.02 -4.97 15.28
N GLY A 20 -2.69 -3.75 14.82
CA GLY A 20 -2.25 -3.38 13.48
C GLY A 20 -2.95 -4.01 12.27
N ILE A 21 -3.58 -3.17 11.44
CA ILE A 21 -4.19 -3.55 10.15
C ILE A 21 -3.31 -4.55 9.38
N LYS A 22 -3.86 -5.74 9.09
CA LYS A 22 -3.21 -6.85 8.35
C LYS A 22 -2.79 -6.41 6.94
N PRO A 23 -1.85 -7.11 6.28
CA PRO A 23 -1.32 -6.68 4.99
C PRO A 23 -2.40 -6.40 3.94
N PRO A 24 -3.44 -7.25 3.75
CA PRO A 24 -4.48 -6.94 2.77
C PRO A 24 -5.22 -5.63 3.05
N GLY A 25 -5.71 -5.44 4.29
CA GLY A 25 -6.39 -4.20 4.69
C GLY A 25 -5.48 -2.97 4.62
N ARG A 26 -4.18 -3.14 4.86
CA ARG A 26 -3.20 -2.05 4.75
C ARG A 26 -3.06 -1.60 3.29
N LEU A 27 -2.95 -2.56 2.37
CA LEU A 27 -2.86 -2.27 0.94
C LEU A 27 -4.16 -1.65 0.40
N GLU A 28 -5.30 -2.12 0.88
CA GLU A 28 -6.61 -1.53 0.58
C GLU A 28 -6.66 -0.07 1.05
N LYS A 29 -6.28 0.21 2.31
CA LYS A 29 -6.25 1.58 2.84
C LYS A 29 -5.29 2.49 2.06
N THR A 30 -4.09 2.02 1.74
CA THR A 30 -3.13 2.76 0.90
C THR A 30 -3.69 3.03 -0.50
N THR A 31 -4.44 2.08 -1.08
CA THR A 31 -5.12 2.24 -2.38
C THR A 31 -6.22 3.30 -2.31
N SER A 32 -7.03 3.27 -1.25
CA SER A 32 -8.07 4.28 -1.01
C SER A 32 -7.48 5.67 -0.78
N ASN A 33 -6.37 5.79 -0.04
CA ASN A 33 -5.66 7.06 0.13
C ASN A 33 -5.14 7.61 -1.21
N PHE A 34 -4.61 6.74 -2.09
CA PHE A 34 -4.17 7.15 -3.43
C PHE A 34 -5.31 7.69 -4.27
N LYS A 35 -6.48 7.03 -4.25
CA LYS A 35 -7.68 7.49 -4.95
C LYS A 35 -8.21 8.81 -4.39
N LEU A 36 -8.23 8.94 -3.06
CA LEU A 36 -8.59 10.19 -2.39
C LEU A 36 -7.69 11.34 -2.86
N TRP A 37 -6.37 11.13 -2.89
CA TRP A 37 -5.42 12.10 -3.41
C TRP A 37 -5.71 12.48 -4.87
N LEU A 38 -6.03 11.51 -5.74
CA LEU A 38 -6.41 11.81 -7.13
C LEU A 38 -7.65 12.71 -7.18
N THR A 39 -8.72 12.36 -6.45
CA THR A 39 -9.97 13.13 -6.46
C THR A 39 -9.83 14.54 -5.89
N GLN A 40 -8.93 14.73 -4.92
CA GLN A 40 -8.69 16.03 -4.30
C GLN A 40 -7.80 16.96 -5.15
N ASN A 41 -6.91 16.39 -5.96
CA ASN A 41 -5.80 17.15 -6.55
C ASN A 41 -5.76 17.14 -8.09
N ILE A 42 -6.53 16.28 -8.76
CA ILE A 42 -6.54 16.19 -10.23
C ILE A 42 -7.91 16.63 -10.75
N MET A 43 -7.95 17.71 -11.53
CA MET A 43 -9.20 18.26 -12.08
C MET A 43 -9.79 17.44 -13.25
N ASP A 44 -8.93 16.75 -14.00
CA ASP A 44 -9.29 15.92 -15.15
C ASP A 44 -9.90 14.59 -14.68
N GLY A 45 -11.22 14.48 -14.72
CA GLY A 45 -11.97 13.28 -14.31
C GLY A 45 -11.55 12.01 -15.05
N ASP A 46 -11.31 12.09 -16.35
CA ASP A 46 -10.82 10.94 -17.14
C ASP A 46 -9.41 10.51 -16.71
N ALA A 47 -8.57 11.45 -16.28
CA ALA A 47 -7.30 11.10 -15.65
C ALA A 47 -7.50 10.44 -14.29
N VAL A 48 -8.40 10.95 -13.45
CA VAL A 48 -8.72 10.33 -12.15
C VAL A 48 -9.14 8.87 -12.35
N ASP A 49 -10.03 8.58 -13.29
CA ASP A 49 -10.50 7.22 -13.56
C ASP A 49 -9.38 6.31 -14.07
N ARG A 50 -8.59 6.79 -15.04
CA ARG A 50 -7.46 6.02 -15.58
C ARG A 50 -6.43 5.69 -14.51
N TRP A 51 -6.12 6.63 -13.62
CA TRP A 51 -5.16 6.40 -12.54
C TRP A 51 -5.73 5.54 -11.42
N SER A 52 -7.02 5.68 -11.11
CA SER A 52 -7.75 4.80 -10.18
C SER A 52 -7.71 3.35 -10.66
N ASN A 53 -8.02 3.10 -11.94
CA ASN A 53 -7.94 1.76 -12.54
C ASN A 53 -6.51 1.19 -12.52
N ARG A 54 -5.50 2.04 -12.72
CA ARG A 54 -4.09 1.62 -12.65
C ARG A 54 -3.69 1.21 -11.24
N VAL A 55 -4.07 1.97 -10.22
CA VAL A 55 -3.72 1.65 -8.83
C VAL A 55 -4.46 0.39 -8.37
N ASP A 56 -5.71 0.19 -8.76
CA ASP A 56 -6.47 -1.03 -8.46
C ASP A 56 -5.81 -2.27 -9.07
N LYS A 57 -5.48 -2.22 -10.36
CA LYS A 57 -4.79 -3.32 -11.03
C LYS A 57 -3.43 -3.60 -10.38
N MET A 58 -2.71 -2.58 -9.93
CA MET A 58 -1.45 -2.78 -9.22
C MET A 58 -1.68 -3.44 -7.85
N ALA A 59 -2.60 -2.93 -7.04
CA ALA A 59 -2.91 -3.44 -5.72
C ALA A 59 -3.40 -4.89 -5.81
N ALA A 60 -4.28 -5.22 -6.77
CA ALA A 60 -4.72 -6.58 -7.04
C ALA A 60 -3.55 -7.52 -7.39
N ASN A 61 -2.59 -7.06 -8.21
CA ASN A 61 -1.39 -7.85 -8.50
C ASN A 61 -0.48 -8.05 -7.27
N MET A 62 -0.41 -7.05 -6.39
CA MET A 62 0.35 -7.12 -5.14
C MET A 62 -0.31 -8.11 -4.15
N LEU A 63 -1.63 -8.09 -4.02
CA LEU A 63 -2.40 -9.06 -3.23
C LEU A 63 -2.27 -10.48 -3.81
N SER A 64 -2.48 -10.64 -5.12
CA SER A 64 -2.28 -11.94 -5.78
C SER A 64 -0.86 -12.47 -5.61
N ALA A 65 0.15 -11.60 -5.57
CA ALA A 65 1.52 -12.01 -5.26
C ALA A 65 1.65 -12.45 -3.80
N TYR A 66 1.04 -11.74 -2.86
CA TYR A 66 1.03 -12.09 -1.44
C TYR A 66 0.37 -13.45 -1.18
N ASP A 67 -0.75 -13.73 -1.84
CA ASP A 67 -1.51 -14.98 -1.64
C ASP A 67 -0.82 -16.23 -2.24
N ARG A 68 0.27 -16.06 -3.00
CA ARG A 68 1.05 -17.21 -3.50
C ARG A 68 1.82 -17.85 -2.35
N ALA A 69 1.77 -19.18 -2.28
CA ALA A 69 2.39 -20.01 -1.25
C ALA A 69 3.89 -19.75 -0.95
N LYS A 70 4.66 -19.17 -1.89
CA LYS A 70 6.11 -18.92 -1.75
C LYS A 70 6.48 -17.43 -1.71
N CYS A 71 5.50 -16.52 -1.71
CA CYS A 71 5.75 -15.09 -1.89
C CYS A 71 5.35 -14.26 -0.68
N GLY A 72 4.16 -14.48 -0.13
CA GLY A 72 3.64 -13.73 1.01
C GLY A 72 4.45 -13.95 2.28
N PHE A 73 4.70 -12.88 3.02
CA PHE A 73 5.26 -12.93 4.36
C PHE A 73 4.44 -12.08 5.34
N TYR A 74 4.02 -12.70 6.44
CA TYR A 74 3.42 -12.02 7.57
C TYR A 74 3.75 -12.77 8.86
N ASN A 75 4.30 -12.07 9.85
CA ASN A 75 4.48 -12.57 11.21
C ASN A 75 4.05 -11.50 12.20
N SER A 76 3.01 -11.77 12.98
CA SER A 76 2.42 -10.84 13.96
C SER A 76 3.39 -10.42 15.07
N ASP A 77 4.44 -11.20 15.33
CA ASP A 77 5.43 -10.90 16.37
C ASP A 77 6.45 -9.85 15.91
N LEU A 78 6.45 -9.52 14.61
CA LEU A 78 7.27 -8.46 14.04
C LEU A 78 6.45 -7.19 13.88
N THR A 79 7.07 -6.04 14.13
CA THR A 79 6.48 -4.72 13.87
C THR A 79 5.89 -4.68 12.46
N ASN A 80 4.61 -4.34 12.34
CA ASN A 80 3.88 -4.31 11.06
C ASN A 80 3.85 -5.62 10.26
N GLY A 81 4.06 -6.77 10.89
CA GLY A 81 3.95 -8.05 10.23
C GLY A 81 5.18 -8.46 9.42
N GLY A 82 6.25 -7.66 9.40
CA GLY A 82 7.44 -7.90 8.60
C GLY A 82 8.33 -6.66 8.46
N PRO A 83 9.43 -6.74 7.73
CA PRO A 83 9.78 -7.77 6.75
C PRO A 83 10.30 -9.08 7.37
N ASP A 84 10.49 -10.11 6.54
CA ASP A 84 11.20 -11.35 6.92
C ASP A 84 12.54 -10.99 7.62
N PRO A 85 12.76 -11.45 8.87
CA PRO A 85 13.96 -11.16 9.66
C PRO A 85 15.18 -11.93 9.13
N ASN A 86 14.96 -13.00 8.36
CA ASN A 86 16.00 -13.75 7.68
C ASN A 86 15.90 -13.56 6.15
N PRO A 87 15.96 -12.31 5.63
CA PRO A 87 15.78 -12.06 4.20
C PRO A 87 16.89 -12.73 3.40
N GLU A 88 18.07 -12.92 4.00
CA GLU A 88 19.19 -13.62 3.38
C GLU A 88 19.00 -15.14 3.35
N LEU A 89 17.95 -15.73 3.91
CA LEU A 89 17.73 -17.16 3.83
C LEU A 89 16.56 -17.47 2.89
N ARG A 90 16.75 -18.46 2.05
CA ARG A 90 15.66 -19.10 1.31
C ARG A 90 14.80 -19.92 2.29
N PRO A 91 13.56 -20.30 1.95
CA PRO A 91 12.76 -21.19 2.79
C PRO A 91 13.45 -22.53 3.08
N ASN A 92 14.43 -22.93 2.27
CA ASN A 92 15.28 -24.11 2.48
C ASN A 92 16.58 -23.82 3.26
N GLY A 93 16.68 -22.68 3.96
CA GLY A 93 17.81 -22.31 4.81
C GLY A 93 19.09 -21.88 4.08
N LYS A 94 19.10 -21.84 2.74
CA LYS A 94 20.30 -21.44 1.97
C LYS A 94 20.46 -19.92 1.89
N PRO A 95 21.70 -19.38 1.95
CA PRO A 95 21.97 -17.96 1.75
C PRO A 95 21.48 -17.44 0.38
N ARG A 96 20.85 -16.26 0.38
CA ARG A 96 20.47 -15.46 -0.79
C ARG A 96 21.58 -14.43 -1.04
N LYS A 97 21.74 -14.02 -2.30
CA LYS A 97 22.71 -12.98 -2.67
C LYS A 97 22.26 -11.65 -2.05
N VAL A 98 23.06 -11.13 -1.11
CA VAL A 98 22.86 -9.83 -0.47
C VAL A 98 22.98 -8.72 -1.53
N PHE A 99 21.91 -7.96 -1.73
CA PHE A 99 21.99 -6.66 -2.41
C PHE A 99 21.87 -5.58 -1.34
N SER A 100 23.00 -4.93 -1.04
CA SER A 100 23.17 -4.02 0.09
C SER A 100 22.42 -2.70 -0.10
N ARG A 101 21.25 -2.56 0.53
CA ARG A 101 20.75 -1.28 1.04
C ARG A 101 20.12 -1.52 2.41
N LYS A 102 20.69 -0.89 3.45
CA LYS A 102 20.18 -0.95 4.83
C LYS A 102 18.74 -0.42 4.86
N ARG A 103 17.79 -1.29 5.22
CA ARG A 103 16.35 -0.99 5.26
C ARG A 103 16.08 -0.12 6.49
N ARG A 104 15.63 1.13 6.31
CA ARG A 104 15.11 1.95 7.43
C ARG A 104 13.75 1.38 7.84
N GLN A 105 13.61 0.96 9.09
CA GLN A 105 12.30 0.65 9.68
C GLN A 105 11.56 1.98 9.88
N VAL A 106 10.34 2.07 9.37
CA VAL A 106 9.45 3.23 9.54
C VAL A 106 8.29 2.73 10.38
N GLU A 107 8.06 3.39 11.52
CA GLU A 107 7.01 3.07 12.49
C GLU A 107 5.63 3.61 12.06
N ASP A 108 4.60 3.24 12.82
CA ASP A 108 3.18 3.07 12.50
C ASP A 108 2.39 4.30 12.02
N GLU A 109 3.03 5.46 11.78
CA GLU A 109 2.43 6.62 11.11
C GLU A 109 2.33 6.42 9.57
N GLU A 110 2.17 5.17 9.15
CA GLU A 110 2.37 4.74 7.78
C GLU A 110 1.09 4.75 6.96
N LEU A 111 -0.07 5.13 7.50
CA LEU A 111 -1.33 5.20 6.74
C LEU A 111 -1.95 6.58 6.69
N ARG A 112 -1.40 7.55 7.41
CA ARG A 112 -1.72 8.96 7.25
C ARG A 112 -0.89 9.56 6.11
N PHE A 113 -1.47 10.52 5.41
CA PHE A 113 -0.73 11.33 4.45
C PHE A 113 -1.10 12.80 4.62
N ASP A 114 -0.29 13.67 4.06
CA ASP A 114 -0.46 15.11 4.06
C ASP A 114 -1.48 15.50 2.98
N GLU A 115 -2.67 15.94 3.43
CA GLU A 115 -3.75 16.40 2.55
C GLU A 115 -3.61 17.88 2.16
N THR A 116 -2.72 18.64 2.82
CA THR A 116 -2.55 20.08 2.56
C THR A 116 -1.45 20.36 1.55
N ASN A 117 -0.39 19.55 1.52
CA ASN A 117 0.66 19.60 0.51
C ASN A 117 0.54 18.40 -0.45
N PRO A 118 0.02 18.62 -1.69
CA PRO A 118 -0.28 17.53 -2.61
C PRO A 118 0.95 16.67 -2.97
N LEU A 119 2.10 17.29 -3.25
CA LEU A 119 3.31 16.55 -3.61
C LEU A 119 3.86 15.72 -2.44
N LYS A 120 3.78 16.26 -1.23
CA LYS A 120 4.18 15.54 -0.01
C LYS A 120 3.23 14.38 0.28
N GLY A 121 1.91 14.60 0.18
CA GLY A 121 0.89 13.57 0.32
C GLY A 121 1.09 12.42 -0.67
N LEU A 122 1.29 12.73 -1.95
CA LEU A 122 1.57 11.74 -2.98
C LEU A 122 2.84 10.93 -2.69
N THR A 123 3.91 11.61 -2.26
CA THR A 123 5.17 10.96 -1.90
C THR A 123 5.01 10.02 -0.70
N GLN A 124 4.22 10.42 0.30
CA GLN A 124 3.92 9.58 1.45
C GLN A 124 3.13 8.34 1.02
N ILE A 125 2.02 8.49 0.28
CA ILE A 125 1.20 7.36 -0.18
C ILE A 125 2.03 6.39 -1.04
N THR A 126 2.80 6.90 -2.00
CA THR A 126 3.63 6.06 -2.87
C THR A 126 4.75 5.33 -2.11
N LYS A 127 5.27 5.93 -1.03
CA LYS A 127 6.19 5.27 -0.10
C LYS A 127 5.51 4.10 0.64
N GLN A 128 4.23 4.20 0.99
CA GLN A 128 3.49 3.11 1.66
C GLN A 128 3.39 1.87 0.76
N PHE A 129 3.08 2.02 -0.53
CA PHE A 129 3.09 0.90 -1.48
C PHE A 129 4.46 0.22 -1.56
N ARG A 130 5.53 1.02 -1.60
CA ARG A 130 6.90 0.50 -1.58
C ARG A 130 7.15 -0.31 -0.32
N ILE A 131 6.89 0.25 0.86
CA ILE A 131 7.17 -0.44 2.13
C ILE A 131 6.33 -1.71 2.24
N TRP A 132 5.04 -1.65 1.91
CA TRP A 132 4.19 -2.84 1.86
C TRP A 132 4.83 -3.95 1.01
N SER A 133 5.32 -3.60 -0.18
CA SER A 133 5.95 -4.58 -1.06
C SER A 133 7.25 -5.16 -0.51
N GLU A 134 8.04 -4.33 0.18
CA GLU A 134 9.30 -4.74 0.80
C GLU A 134 9.10 -5.58 2.06
N ARG A 135 7.93 -5.46 2.71
CA ARG A 135 7.56 -6.27 3.88
C ARG A 135 6.95 -7.61 3.49
N HIS A 136 6.01 -7.59 2.54
CA HIS A 136 5.08 -8.71 2.38
C HIS A 136 5.28 -9.54 1.12
N ILE A 137 5.92 -8.99 0.07
CA ILE A 137 6.13 -9.70 -1.21
C ILE A 137 7.55 -9.54 -1.74
N ASN A 138 8.50 -9.22 -0.88
CA ASN A 138 9.88 -8.89 -1.25
C ASN A 138 10.54 -10.04 -2.03
N GLU A 139 10.22 -11.28 -1.66
CA GLU A 139 10.80 -12.47 -2.27
C GLU A 139 10.06 -12.96 -3.53
N CYS A 140 8.97 -12.27 -3.91
CA CYS A 140 8.17 -12.67 -5.04
C CYS A 140 8.71 -12.12 -6.37
N GLY A 141 8.92 -13.00 -7.37
CA GLY A 141 9.16 -12.59 -8.75
C GLY A 141 10.35 -11.66 -8.99
N GLY A 142 11.37 -11.67 -8.11
CA GLY A 142 12.51 -10.76 -8.20
C GLY A 142 12.26 -9.35 -7.66
N GLN A 143 11.15 -9.11 -6.95
CA GLN A 143 10.80 -7.83 -6.32
C GLN A 143 11.97 -7.22 -5.54
N ARG A 144 12.66 -8.00 -4.70
CA ARG A 144 13.84 -7.53 -3.95
C ARG A 144 14.99 -7.04 -4.83
N ARG A 145 15.25 -7.74 -5.94
CA ARG A 145 16.37 -7.43 -6.85
C ARG A 145 16.05 -6.23 -7.73
N PHE A 146 14.84 -6.21 -8.28
CA PHE A 146 14.46 -5.24 -9.32
C PHE A 146 13.64 -4.06 -8.79
N ASN A 147 13.20 -4.11 -7.53
CA ASN A 147 12.43 -3.07 -6.85
C ASN A 147 11.20 -2.62 -7.69
N HIS A 148 10.43 -3.58 -8.24
CA HIS A 148 9.38 -3.27 -9.23
C HIS A 148 8.37 -2.24 -8.72
N ILE A 149 7.91 -2.41 -7.48
CA ILE A 149 6.96 -1.46 -6.88
C ILE A 149 7.62 -0.09 -6.64
N ALA A 150 8.83 -0.02 -6.05
CA ALA A 150 9.49 1.26 -5.83
C ALA A 150 9.76 2.03 -7.13
N ARG A 151 10.24 1.35 -8.19
CA ARG A 151 10.46 1.96 -9.51
C ARG A 151 9.17 2.48 -10.13
N ARG A 152 8.07 1.71 -9.99
CA ARG A 152 6.75 2.12 -10.46
C ARG A 152 6.25 3.35 -9.70
N MET A 153 6.37 3.33 -8.36
CA MET A 153 5.96 4.43 -7.50
C MET A 153 6.72 5.72 -7.82
N ASN A 154 8.05 5.68 -7.96
CA ASN A 154 8.82 6.85 -8.38
C ASN A 154 8.35 7.41 -9.72
N LYS A 155 8.06 6.54 -10.70
CA LYS A 155 7.53 6.95 -12.01
C LYS A 155 6.15 7.58 -11.89
N TRP A 156 5.29 7.06 -11.02
CA TRP A 156 3.94 7.58 -10.81
C TRP A 156 3.96 8.92 -10.08
N THR A 157 4.76 9.04 -9.02
CA THR A 157 4.96 10.30 -8.27
C THR A 157 5.42 11.42 -9.20
N SER A 158 6.42 11.16 -10.05
CA SER A 158 6.88 12.15 -11.03
C SER A 158 5.78 12.53 -12.03
N LYS A 159 5.06 11.56 -12.61
CA LYS A 159 4.02 11.84 -13.60
C LYS A 159 2.80 12.58 -13.05
N LEU A 160 2.34 12.19 -11.86
CA LEU A 160 1.20 12.83 -11.21
C LEU A 160 1.60 14.18 -10.61
N GLY A 161 2.82 14.32 -10.09
CA GLY A 161 3.37 15.60 -9.65
C GLY A 161 3.42 16.62 -10.78
N SER A 162 4.04 16.26 -11.93
CA SER A 162 4.07 17.17 -13.09
C SER A 162 2.69 17.49 -13.64
N ARG A 163 1.73 16.55 -13.58
CA ARG A 163 0.34 16.83 -13.98
C ARG A 163 -0.31 17.84 -13.05
N TRP A 164 -0.14 17.68 -11.74
CA TRP A 164 -0.68 18.60 -10.75
C TRP A 164 -0.08 20.01 -10.93
N GLU A 165 1.24 20.11 -11.15
CA GLU A 165 1.92 21.39 -11.42
C GLU A 165 1.40 22.09 -12.68
N GLN A 166 1.01 21.35 -13.73
CA GLN A 166 0.47 21.90 -14.98
C GLN A 166 -0.99 22.37 -14.86
N GLN A 167 -1.67 22.10 -13.74
CA GLN A 167 -3.06 22.52 -13.49
C GLN A 167 -3.13 23.81 -12.66
N LEU A 168 -2.00 24.32 -12.19
CA LEU A 168 -1.84 25.61 -11.52
C LEU A 168 -1.75 26.74 -12.55
#